data_AF-A0A957RMK0-F1
#
_entry.id   AF-A0A957RMK0-F1
#
_cell.length_a   1.000
_cell.length_b   1.000
_cell.length_c   1.000
_cell.angle_alpha   90.00
_cell.angle_beta   90.00
_cell.angle_gamma   90.00
#
_symmetry.space_group_name_H-M   'P 1'
#
loop_
_entity.id
_entity.type
_entity.pdbx_description
1 polymer ?
#
loop_
_entity_poly.entity_id
_entity_poly.type
_entity_poly.pdbx_seq_one_letter_code
_entity_poly.pdbx_strand_id
1 'polypeptide(L)'
;DLTYLSEAAPDGTAEMVDGVYTVEGTPGADDAETVERTGYGAFGDLNDDGAEDAAVVLMGGGGSGDIFHELAIVLAQDEEYVNVATEPLGEDITIENL
;
A
#
# COMPACT_ATOMS: atom_id res chain seq x y z
N ASP A 1 7.85 9.67 4.19
CA ASP A 1 7.79 8.87 2.95
C ASP A 1 8.19 7.44 3.28
N LEU A 2 7.49 6.47 2.72
CA LEU A 2 7.71 5.03 2.93
C LEU A 2 7.48 4.31 1.61
N THR A 3 8.39 3.40 1.26
CA THR A 3 8.25 2.54 0.09
C THR A 3 7.50 1.27 0.45
N TYR A 4 6.46 0.97 -0.32
CA TYR A 4 5.67 -0.25 -0.22
C TYR A 4 5.96 -1.18 -1.39
N LEU A 5 6.00 -2.48 -1.15
CA LEU A 5 5.83 -3.50 -2.17
C LEU A 5 4.37 -3.45 -2.63
N SER A 6 4.14 -3.43 -3.94
CA SER A 6 2.80 -3.41 -4.52
C SER A 6 2.84 -3.96 -5.95
N GLU A 7 1.94 -4.89 -6.28
CA GLU A 7 1.81 -5.44 -7.64
C GLU A 7 1.27 -4.41 -8.64
N ALA A 8 0.68 -3.34 -8.13
CA ALA A 8 0.19 -2.21 -8.90
C ALA A 8 1.26 -1.25 -9.38
N ALA A 9 2.38 -1.20 -8.65
CA ALA A 9 3.50 -0.39 -9.06
C ALA A 9 4.22 -1.08 -10.23
N PRO A 10 4.53 -0.37 -11.34
CA PRO A 10 5.15 -0.98 -12.51
C PRO A 10 6.51 -1.66 -12.24
N ASP A 11 7.24 -1.19 -11.23
CA ASP A 11 8.51 -1.75 -10.78
C ASP A 11 8.37 -2.65 -9.53
N GLY A 12 7.14 -2.89 -9.07
CA GLY A 12 6.82 -3.64 -7.87
C GLY A 12 6.93 -2.85 -6.58
N THR A 13 7.26 -1.55 -6.64
CA THR A 13 7.42 -0.70 -5.46
C THR A 13 6.75 0.68 -5.60
N ALA A 14 5.97 1.06 -4.60
CA ALA A 14 5.32 2.36 -4.49
C ALA A 14 6.01 3.23 -3.44
N GLU A 15 6.87 4.15 -3.86
CA GLU A 15 7.41 5.19 -2.97
C GLU A 15 6.33 6.23 -2.68
N MET A 16 5.71 6.15 -1.50
CA MET A 16 4.58 7.01 -1.16
C MET A 16 5.06 8.35 -0.63
N VAL A 17 4.51 9.41 -1.23
CA VAL A 17 4.59 10.78 -0.74
C VAL A 17 3.23 11.17 -0.20
N ASP A 18 3.18 11.56 1.08
CA ASP A 18 1.93 11.85 1.79
C ASP A 18 0.87 10.72 1.73
N GLY A 19 1.32 9.47 1.60
CA GLY A 19 0.47 8.28 1.57
C GLY A 19 -0.08 7.90 0.18
N VAL A 20 0.40 8.56 -0.88
CA VAL A 20 0.01 8.28 -2.27
C VAL A 20 1.25 8.09 -3.13
N TYR A 21 1.18 7.12 -4.03
CA TYR A 21 2.08 6.91 -5.15
C TYR A 21 1.28 7.06 -6.45
N THR A 22 1.84 7.72 -7.46
CA THR A 22 1.16 7.98 -8.73
C THR A 22 2.01 7.46 -9.89
N VAL A 23 1.39 6.65 -10.72
CA VAL A 23 1.90 6.28 -12.04
C VAL A 23 1.34 7.28 -13.04
N GLU A 24 2.24 8.09 -13.61
CA GLU A 24 1.86 9.09 -14.61
C GLU A 24 1.18 8.43 -15.82
N GLY A 25 0.00 8.94 -16.18
CA GLY A 25 -0.73 8.53 -17.38
C GLY A 25 -0.17 9.15 -18.66
N THR A 26 -0.85 8.89 -19.78
CA THR A 26 -0.55 9.52 -21.07
C THR A 26 -0.89 11.01 -21.02
N PRO A 27 0.01 11.92 -21.47
CA PRO A 27 -0.29 13.34 -21.49
C PRO A 27 -1.58 13.68 -22.26
N GLY A 28 -2.56 14.24 -21.56
CA GLY A 28 -3.86 14.62 -22.12
C GLY A 28 -4.91 13.52 -22.13
N ALA A 29 -4.64 12.36 -21.51
CA ALA A 29 -5.61 11.32 -21.21
C ALA A 29 -5.89 11.26 -19.69
N ASP A 30 -7.05 10.71 -19.34
CA ASP A 30 -7.47 10.46 -17.95
C ASP A 30 -7.16 8.99 -17.57
N ASP A 31 -5.89 8.58 -17.71
CA ASP A 31 -5.43 7.20 -17.56
C ASP A 31 -4.32 7.03 -16.50
N ALA A 32 -4.15 8.01 -15.61
CA ALA A 32 -3.23 7.89 -14.48
C ALA A 32 -3.73 6.85 -13.45
N GLU A 33 -2.78 6.14 -12.85
CA GLU A 33 -3.05 5.15 -11.80
C GLU A 33 -2.39 5.60 -10.49
N THR A 34 -2.99 5.19 -9.37
CA THR A 34 -2.52 5.52 -8.03
C THR A 34 -2.49 4.29 -7.16
N VAL A 35 -1.55 4.27 -6.21
CA VAL A 35 -1.56 3.39 -5.04
C VAL A 35 -1.63 4.27 -3.80
N GLU A 36 -2.63 4.05 -2.98
CA GLU A 36 -2.93 4.86 -1.81
C GLU A 36 -2.95 4.00 -0.54
N ARG A 37 -2.37 4.51 0.54
CA ARG A 37 -2.58 3.92 1.86
C ARG A 37 -3.98 4.30 2.35
N THR A 38 -4.83 3.31 2.54
CA THR A 38 -6.20 3.52 3.02
C THR A 38 -6.23 3.90 4.52
N GLY A 39 -7.43 4.15 5.04
CA GLY A 39 -7.66 4.32 6.48
C GLY A 39 -7.70 3.00 7.28
N TYR A 40 -7.68 1.85 6.60
CA TYR A 40 -7.68 0.55 7.26
C TYR A 40 -6.25 0.16 7.63
N GLY A 41 -5.99 0.09 8.92
CA GLY A 41 -4.76 -0.49 9.46
C GLY A 41 -4.94 -0.99 10.89
N ALA A 42 -4.04 -1.88 11.30
CA ALA A 42 -3.88 -2.33 12.67
C ALA A 42 -2.42 -2.13 13.09
N PHE A 43 -2.21 -1.82 14.36
CA PHE A 43 -0.90 -1.59 14.96
C PHE A 43 -0.65 -2.59 16.08
N GLY A 44 0.59 -3.02 16.24
CA GLY A 44 1.00 -3.96 17.29
C GLY A 44 2.39 -4.51 17.01
N ASP A 45 2.92 -5.30 17.93
CA ASP A 45 4.21 -5.98 17.77
C ASP A 45 4.01 -7.28 16.97
N LEU A 46 4.41 -7.28 15.69
CA LEU A 46 4.17 -8.39 14.76
C LEU A 46 5.32 -9.40 14.73
N ASN A 47 6.50 -9.02 15.23
CA ASN A 47 7.71 -9.85 15.20
C ASN A 47 8.30 -10.17 16.59
N ASP A 48 7.63 -9.75 17.68
CA ASP A 48 8.01 -9.93 19.09
C ASP A 48 9.33 -9.25 19.47
N ASP A 49 9.63 -8.08 18.87
CA ASP A 49 10.82 -7.28 19.17
C ASP A 49 10.58 -6.13 20.16
N GLY A 50 9.32 -5.91 20.56
CA GLY A 50 8.88 -4.89 21.49
C GLY A 50 8.63 -3.51 20.87
N ALA A 51 8.81 -3.34 19.55
CA ALA A 51 8.43 -2.15 18.82
C ALA A 51 6.99 -2.25 18.27
N GLU A 52 6.40 -1.10 17.94
CA GLU A 52 5.06 -1.05 17.34
C GLU A 52 5.18 -1.08 15.81
N ASP A 53 4.69 -2.17 15.22
CA ASP A 53 4.59 -2.39 13.78
C ASP A 53 3.18 -2.06 13.27
N ALA A 54 2.98 -2.19 11.96
CA ALA A 54 1.68 -1.99 11.33
C ALA A 54 1.35 -3.05 10.26
N ALA A 55 0.08 -3.40 10.18
CA ALA A 55 -0.53 -4.00 9.00
C ALA A 55 -1.48 -2.97 8.39
N VAL A 56 -1.23 -2.53 7.16
CA VAL A 56 -2.01 -1.49 6.49
C VAL A 56 -2.57 -1.99 5.18
N VAL A 57 -3.76 -1.52 4.81
CA VAL A 57 -4.34 -1.83 3.51
C VAL A 57 -3.96 -0.75 2.52
N LEU A 58 -3.41 -1.18 1.39
CA LEU A 58 -3.23 -0.37 0.20
C LEU A 58 -4.42 -0.56 -0.73
N MET A 59 -4.81 0.50 -1.40
CA MET A 59 -5.74 0.47 -2.52
C MET A 59 -4.99 0.96 -3.74
N GLY A 60 -5.09 0.27 -4.86
CA GLY A 60 -4.68 0.86 -6.12
C GLY A 60 -5.72 0.72 -7.20
N GLY A 61 -5.56 1.57 -8.20
CA GLY A 61 -6.49 1.74 -9.32
C GLY A 61 -6.39 3.13 -9.92
N GLY A 62 -7.27 3.41 -10.89
CA GLY A 62 -7.23 4.63 -11.71
C GLY A 62 -7.16 4.28 -13.20
N GLY A 63 -7.55 5.21 -14.07
CA GLY A 63 -7.54 5.04 -15.53
C GLY A 63 -8.48 3.97 -16.12
N SER A 64 -8.26 2.70 -15.80
CA SER A 64 -8.97 1.51 -16.28
C SER A 64 -10.29 1.22 -15.55
N GLY A 65 -10.40 1.67 -14.29
CA GLY A 65 -11.59 1.52 -13.44
C GLY A 65 -11.56 0.33 -12.48
N ASP A 66 -10.58 -0.56 -12.60
CA ASP A 66 -10.39 -1.67 -11.67
C ASP A 66 -9.76 -1.15 -10.36
N ILE A 67 -10.24 -1.65 -9.23
CA ILE A 67 -9.72 -1.33 -7.89
C ILE A 67 -9.33 -2.63 -7.20
N PHE A 68 -8.07 -2.72 -6.79
CA PHE A 68 -7.53 -3.85 -6.04
C PHE A 68 -7.03 -3.39 -4.68
N HIS A 69 -7.02 -4.32 -3.74
CA HIS A 69 -6.56 -4.09 -2.37
C HIS A 69 -5.43 -5.06 -2.03
N GLU A 70 -4.47 -4.56 -1.25
CA GLU A 70 -3.33 -5.33 -0.78
C GLU A 70 -3.14 -5.11 0.72
N LEU A 71 -2.70 -6.13 1.44
CA LEU A 71 -2.30 -6.03 2.84
C LEU A 71 -0.78 -5.93 2.92
N ALA A 72 -0.28 -4.79 3.39
CA ALA A 72 1.13 -4.54 3.58
C ALA A 72 1.53 -4.64 5.07
N ILE A 73 2.57 -5.42 5.35
CA ILE A 73 3.19 -5.52 6.68
C ILE A 73 4.38 -4.57 6.75
N VAL A 74 4.37 -3.67 7.72
CA VAL A 74 5.41 -2.67 7.96
C VAL A 74 5.99 -2.90 9.34
N LEU A 75 7.27 -3.23 9.42
CA LEU A 75 7.96 -3.40 10.70
C LEU A 75 8.73 -2.14 11.08
N ALA A 76 8.79 -1.85 12.36
CA ALA A 76 9.72 -0.89 12.94
C ALA A 76 11.09 -1.56 13.11
N GLN A 77 12.07 -1.17 12.30
CA GLN A 77 13.43 -1.73 12.32
C GLN A 77 14.45 -0.60 12.36
N ASP A 78 15.39 -0.64 13.30
CA ASP A 78 16.51 0.31 13.38
C ASP A 78 16.09 1.80 13.27
N GLU A 79 15.02 2.17 13.99
CA GLU A 79 14.42 3.52 14.00
C GLU A 79 13.73 3.95 12.69
N GLU A 80 13.58 3.03 11.74
CA GLU A 80 12.88 3.22 10.47
C GLU A 80 11.66 2.29 10.36
N TYR A 81 10.73 2.63 9.48
CA TYR A 81 9.63 1.76 9.10
C TYR A 81 9.94 1.11 7.76
N VAL A 82 9.80 -0.21 7.68
CA VAL A 82 10.14 -0.98 6.47
C VAL A 82 8.97 -1.89 6.12
N ASN A 83 8.45 -1.77 4.90
CA ASN A 83 7.52 -2.77 4.39
C ASN A 83 8.27 -4.07 4.07
N VAL A 84 7.87 -5.18 4.69
CA VAL A 84 8.56 -6.47 4.59
C VAL A 84 7.78 -7.53 3.81
N ALA A 85 6.47 -7.33 3.64
CA ALA A 85 5.61 -8.22 2.89
C ALA A 85 4.36 -7.46 2.42
N THR A 86 3.83 -7.85 1.26
CA THR A 86 2.54 -7.41 0.75
C THR A 86 1.83 -8.61 0.14
N GLU A 87 0.54 -8.77 0.43
CA GLU A 87 -0.30 -9.83 -0.12
C GLU A 87 -1.58 -9.27 -0.75
N PRO A 88 -1.98 -9.72 -1.95
CA PRO A 88 -3.22 -9.28 -2.58
C PRO A 88 -4.43 -9.80 -1.80
N LEU A 89 -5.38 -8.89 -1.53
CA LEU A 89 -6.68 -9.21 -0.92
C LEU A 89 -7.77 -9.42 -1.98
N GLY A 90 -7.56 -8.90 -3.19
CA GLY A 90 -8.43 -9.06 -4.34
C GLY A 90 -9.08 -7.76 -4.83
N GLU A 91 -9.90 -7.91 -5.86
CA GLU A 91 -10.69 -6.85 -6.51
C GLU A 91 -12.13 -6.85 -5.97
N ASP A 92 -12.78 -5.68 -5.96
CA ASP A 92 -14.19 -5.53 -5.57
C ASP A 92 -14.56 -6.10 -4.18
N ILE A 93 -13.60 -6.09 -3.26
CA ILE A 93 -13.82 -6.54 -1.88
C ILE A 93 -14.37 -5.43 -0.99
N THR A 94 -15.05 -5.81 0.09
CA THR A 94 -15.43 -4.89 1.18
C THR A 94 -14.62 -5.23 2.42
N ILE A 95 -13.96 -4.23 2.99
CA ILE A 95 -13.19 -4.36 4.24
C ILE A 95 -14.06 -3.85 5.39
N GLU A 96 -14.53 -4.77 6.21
CA GLU A 96 -15.40 -4.46 7.36
C GLU A 96 -14.57 -4.04 8.58
N ASN A 97 -13.51 -4.82 8.88
CA ASN A 97 -12.61 -4.58 9.99
C ASN A 97 -11.24 -5.23 9.75
N LEU A 98 -10.25 -4.80 10.52
CA LEU A 98 -8.96 -5.45 10.71
C LEU A 98 -8.84 -5.94 12.15
#